data_AF-A0A9X4NSF8-F1
#
_entry.id   AF-A0A9X4NSF8-F1
#
_cell.length_a   1.000
_cell.length_b   1.000
_cell.length_c   1.000
_cell.angle_alpha   90.00
_cell.angle_beta   90.00
_cell.angle_gamma   90.00
#
_symmetry.space_group_name_H-M   'P 1'
#
loop_
_entity.id
_entity.type
_entity.pdbx_description
1 polymer ?
#
loop_
_entity_poly.entity_id
_entity_poly.type
_entity_poly.pdbx_seq_one_letter_code
_entity_poly.pdbx_strand_id
1 'polypeptide(L)'
;MYQHLLVPLDASPLAAVLIERAVAYARATAARLSFLHVRDDLSSHGDGALLHALSPELFAQAASGNAAVLVARAETAARAAGVTAHALVVTSERPAEAILRTAHERGADLIALASHGRRKGLGGLKGALVGSVTRQLLEQSDLPVLVMAVETHLPQYSDEQRALMVLRDEHRSLSAVLNALLTETQRPAPAQDRALLRAMLFYIEQFPERLHHPKEETQLFARLRQRTTAFDGLLDELQAQHAQGASAFVALQRSLRAEELTDFAAQAQTFAHQQWRHMDHEEKVVLPAASQHLLPEDWRAIAEAFEANADPRLGTGESFDRLASRLLELARRA
;
A
#
# COMPACT_ATOMS: atom_id res chain seq x y z
N MET A 1 14.43 -15.45 -32.06
CA MET A 1 13.89 -15.56 -30.69
C MET A 1 14.43 -14.40 -29.87
N TYR A 2 13.65 -13.87 -28.94
CA TYR A 2 14.09 -12.79 -28.03
C TYR A 2 15.31 -13.24 -27.23
N GLN A 3 16.34 -12.40 -27.18
CA GLN A 3 17.63 -12.67 -26.55
C GLN A 3 17.75 -11.99 -25.19
N HIS A 4 16.95 -10.97 -24.90
CA HIS A 4 17.03 -10.24 -23.65
C HIS A 4 15.68 -9.67 -23.21
N LEU A 5 15.19 -10.18 -22.07
CA LEU A 5 13.92 -9.75 -21.52
C LEU A 5 14.14 -8.71 -20.43
N LEU A 6 13.41 -7.60 -20.51
CA LEU A 6 13.15 -6.77 -19.34
C LEU A 6 11.91 -7.31 -18.62
N VAL A 7 12.02 -7.56 -17.32
CA VAL A 7 10.96 -8.11 -16.48
C VAL A 7 10.66 -7.12 -15.35
N PRO A 8 9.68 -6.21 -15.53
CA PRO A 8 9.21 -5.34 -14.47
C PRO A 8 8.54 -6.14 -13.35
N LEU A 9 8.95 -5.89 -12.11
CA LEU A 9 8.43 -6.51 -10.90
C LEU A 9 7.78 -5.44 -10.01
N ASP A 10 6.63 -5.77 -9.43
CA ASP A 10 5.99 -5.00 -8.38
C ASP A 10 6.06 -5.76 -7.05
N ALA A 11 5.67 -5.11 -5.95
CA ALA A 11 5.52 -5.79 -4.66
C ALA A 11 4.29 -6.70 -4.61
N SER A 12 3.62 -6.89 -5.76
CA SER A 12 2.49 -7.79 -5.83
C SER A 12 2.99 -9.23 -5.84
N PRO A 13 2.15 -10.15 -5.40
CA PRO A 13 2.49 -11.56 -5.41
C PRO A 13 2.51 -12.23 -6.77
N LEU A 14 2.06 -11.53 -7.81
CA LEU A 14 2.29 -11.96 -9.18
C LEU A 14 3.77 -11.96 -9.54
N ALA A 15 4.60 -11.16 -8.84
CA ALA A 15 6.03 -11.06 -9.10
C ALA A 15 6.76 -12.40 -8.95
N ALA A 16 6.41 -13.23 -7.95
CA ALA A 16 7.03 -14.55 -7.77
C ALA A 16 6.81 -15.47 -8.98
N VAL A 17 5.56 -15.55 -9.45
CA VAL A 17 5.21 -16.36 -10.64
C VAL A 17 5.84 -15.80 -11.90
N LEU A 18 5.89 -14.47 -12.02
CA LEU A 18 6.54 -13.80 -13.14
C LEU A 18 8.03 -14.12 -13.21
N ILE A 19 8.73 -14.09 -12.07
CA ILE A 19 10.14 -14.47 -11.95
C ILE A 19 10.33 -15.92 -12.43
N GLU A 20 9.55 -16.86 -11.89
CA GLU A 20 9.67 -18.28 -12.24
C GLU A 20 9.48 -18.51 -13.75
N ARG A 21 8.45 -17.89 -14.34
CA ARG A 21 8.16 -18.03 -15.77
C ARG A 21 9.23 -17.37 -16.64
N ALA A 22 9.71 -16.18 -16.27
CA ALA A 22 10.77 -15.49 -17.00
C ALA A 22 12.08 -16.29 -16.96
N VAL A 23 12.44 -16.85 -15.80
CA VAL A 23 13.61 -17.72 -15.64
C VAL A 23 13.47 -19.00 -16.46
N ALA A 24 12.30 -19.65 -16.43
CA ALA A 24 12.04 -20.84 -17.24
C ALA A 24 12.15 -20.55 -18.75
N TYR A 25 11.59 -19.41 -19.20
CA TYR A 25 11.71 -18.96 -20.58
C TYR A 25 13.17 -18.73 -20.96
N ALA A 26 13.90 -17.94 -20.18
CA ALA A 26 15.29 -17.59 -20.46
C ALA A 26 16.20 -18.81 -20.49
N ARG A 27 15.98 -19.78 -19.59
CA ARG A 27 16.71 -21.07 -19.60
C ARG A 27 16.45 -21.86 -20.88
N ALA A 28 15.20 -21.90 -21.35
CA ALA A 28 14.82 -22.64 -22.54
C ALA A 28 15.33 -22.00 -23.85
N THR A 29 15.53 -20.69 -23.86
CA THR A 29 15.91 -19.91 -25.06
C THR A 29 17.35 -19.40 -25.04
N ALA A 30 18.09 -19.65 -23.97
CA ALA A 30 19.40 -19.05 -23.69
C ALA A 30 19.38 -17.51 -23.66
N ALA A 31 18.22 -16.91 -23.36
CA ALA A 31 18.11 -15.47 -23.20
C ALA A 31 18.68 -15.01 -21.84
N ARG A 32 19.03 -13.72 -21.76
CA ARG A 32 19.38 -13.06 -20.50
C ARG A 32 18.19 -12.28 -19.95
N LEU A 33 18.21 -11.96 -18.65
CA LEU A 33 17.14 -11.24 -17.97
C LEU A 33 17.65 -9.93 -17.36
N SER A 34 16.85 -8.88 -17.44
CA SER A 34 16.95 -7.70 -16.57
C SER A 34 15.67 -7.61 -15.74
N PHE A 35 15.76 -7.91 -14.45
CA PHE A 35 14.67 -7.65 -13.51
C PHE A 35 14.69 -6.18 -13.12
N LEU A 36 13.53 -5.55 -13.19
CA LEU A 36 13.39 -4.14 -12.89
C LEU A 36 12.30 -3.96 -11.86
N HIS A 37 12.65 -3.45 -10.69
CA HIS A 37 11.65 -2.84 -9.84
C HIS A 37 11.68 -1.34 -10.08
N VAL A 38 10.59 -0.80 -10.64
CA VAL A 38 10.37 0.63 -10.57
C VAL A 38 9.82 0.89 -9.19
N ARG A 39 10.68 1.38 -8.30
CA ARG A 39 10.20 2.05 -7.11
C ARG A 39 9.44 3.25 -7.61
N ASP A 40 8.25 3.46 -7.06
CA ASP A 40 7.69 4.80 -7.13
C ASP A 40 8.79 5.76 -6.69
N ASP A 41 8.89 6.87 -7.40
CA ASP A 41 9.52 8.05 -6.82
C ASP A 41 8.62 8.54 -5.71
N LEU A 42 8.62 7.75 -4.64
CA LEU A 42 7.84 8.08 -3.50
C LEU A 42 8.37 9.40 -2.99
N SER A 43 9.65 9.79 -3.14
CA SER A 43 10.15 11.12 -2.76
C SER A 43 9.33 12.29 -3.33
N SER A 44 8.51 12.05 -4.36
CA SER A 44 7.66 13.05 -4.98
C SER A 44 6.14 12.83 -4.91
N HIS A 45 5.60 11.61 -4.69
CA HIS A 45 4.16 11.39 -4.45
C HIS A 45 3.83 10.18 -3.53
N GLY A 46 2.78 10.30 -2.70
CA GLY A 46 2.23 9.23 -1.82
C GLY A 46 2.97 9.02 -0.48
N ASP A 47 2.69 7.89 0.21
CA ASP A 47 3.16 7.55 1.57
C ASP A 47 4.69 7.54 1.76
N GLY A 48 5.48 7.25 0.72
CA GLY A 48 6.94 7.29 0.83
C GLY A 48 7.58 8.65 0.52
N ALA A 49 6.83 9.62 -0.01
CA ALA A 49 7.30 11.03 -0.11
C ALA A 49 7.52 11.58 1.26
N LEU A 50 6.57 11.21 2.09
CA LEU A 50 6.48 11.54 3.46
C LEU A 50 7.62 10.94 4.27
N LEU A 51 7.86 9.62 4.16
CA LEU A 51 9.00 8.99 4.83
C LEU A 51 10.33 9.63 4.36
N HIS A 52 10.50 9.92 3.06
CA HIS A 52 11.73 10.51 2.51
C HIS A 52 11.97 11.94 3.01
N ALA A 53 10.93 12.76 3.10
CA ALA A 53 11.03 14.15 3.54
C ALA A 53 11.23 14.28 5.07
N LEU A 54 10.64 13.38 5.86
CA LEU A 54 10.65 13.45 7.33
C LEU A 54 11.79 12.67 7.98
N SER A 55 12.25 11.59 7.36
CA SER A 55 13.44 10.86 7.77
C SER A 55 14.05 10.11 6.56
N PRO A 56 15.02 10.73 5.87
CA PRO A 56 15.70 10.13 4.73
C PRO A 56 16.28 8.74 5.05
N GLU A 57 16.76 8.51 6.28
CA GLU A 57 17.27 7.21 6.72
C GLU A 57 16.17 6.14 6.88
N LEU A 58 15.01 6.47 7.46
CA LEU A 58 13.89 5.52 7.60
C LEU A 58 13.25 5.21 6.25
N PHE A 59 13.16 6.19 5.35
CA PHE A 59 12.79 5.95 3.95
C PHE A 59 13.78 5.03 3.25
N ALA A 60 15.09 5.31 3.40
CA ALA A 60 16.10 4.45 2.84
C ALA A 60 15.97 3.02 3.40
N GLN A 61 15.62 2.82 4.67
CA GLN A 61 15.42 1.50 5.28
C GLN A 61 14.12 0.81 4.83
N ALA A 62 12.97 1.49 4.87
CA ALA A 62 11.67 0.93 4.47
C ALA A 62 11.59 0.65 2.96
N ALA A 63 12.13 1.56 2.15
CA ALA A 63 12.14 1.44 0.70
C ALA A 63 13.28 0.55 0.18
N SER A 64 14.41 0.40 0.91
CA SER A 64 15.42 -0.61 0.58
C SER A 64 15.02 -2.02 1.04
N GLY A 65 14.31 -2.16 2.16
CA GLY A 65 13.98 -3.45 2.76
C GLY A 65 13.18 -4.37 1.83
N ASN A 66 12.13 -3.85 1.19
CA ASN A 66 11.27 -4.66 0.30
C ASN A 66 11.76 -4.70 -1.16
N ALA A 67 12.25 -3.59 -1.71
CA ALA A 67 12.72 -3.53 -3.09
C ALA A 67 13.98 -4.37 -3.32
N ALA A 68 14.96 -4.27 -2.41
CA ALA A 68 16.20 -5.05 -2.51
C ALA A 68 15.90 -6.54 -2.35
N VAL A 69 14.99 -6.92 -1.44
CA VAL A 69 14.56 -8.32 -1.28
C VAL A 69 13.85 -8.84 -2.53
N LEU A 70 12.96 -8.06 -3.14
CA LEU A 70 12.24 -8.45 -4.36
C LEU A 70 13.20 -8.76 -5.51
N VAL A 71 14.11 -7.82 -5.81
CA VAL A 71 15.04 -8.00 -6.92
C VAL A 71 16.15 -9.00 -6.61
N ALA A 72 16.59 -9.11 -5.34
CA ALA A 72 17.55 -10.14 -4.91
C ALA A 72 16.96 -11.55 -4.99
N ARG A 73 15.66 -11.72 -4.67
CA ARG A 73 14.94 -12.99 -4.90
C ARG A 73 14.94 -13.36 -6.39
N ALA A 74 14.69 -12.39 -7.26
CA ALA A 74 14.67 -12.60 -8.70
C ALA A 74 16.05 -13.02 -9.25
N GLU A 75 17.11 -12.31 -8.87
CA GLU A 75 18.49 -12.68 -9.22
C GLU A 75 18.89 -14.04 -8.67
N THR A 76 18.51 -14.35 -7.43
CA THR A 76 18.81 -15.65 -6.81
C THR A 76 18.12 -16.79 -7.57
N ALA A 77 16.86 -16.62 -7.96
CA ALA A 77 16.12 -17.60 -8.76
C ALA A 77 16.78 -17.83 -10.13
N ALA A 78 17.19 -16.75 -10.81
CA ALA A 78 17.89 -16.87 -12.09
C ALA A 78 19.26 -17.56 -11.96
N ARG A 79 20.04 -17.18 -10.93
CA ARG A 79 21.35 -17.78 -10.64
C ARG A 79 21.24 -19.27 -10.34
N ALA A 80 20.25 -19.67 -9.53
CA ALA A 80 19.98 -21.08 -9.24
C ALA A 80 19.63 -21.90 -10.50
N ALA A 81 19.06 -21.25 -11.51
CA ALA A 81 18.70 -21.86 -12.79
C ALA A 81 19.81 -21.75 -13.87
N GLY A 82 20.97 -21.15 -13.56
CA GLY A 82 22.06 -20.93 -14.52
C GLY A 82 21.77 -19.87 -15.58
N VAL A 83 20.81 -18.97 -15.33
CA VAL A 83 20.42 -17.90 -16.26
C VAL A 83 21.19 -16.62 -15.93
N THR A 84 21.75 -15.97 -16.96
CA THR A 84 22.38 -14.65 -16.80
C THR A 84 21.30 -13.60 -16.52
N ALA A 85 21.35 -12.99 -15.35
CA ALA A 85 20.38 -11.99 -14.94
C ALA A 85 21.02 -10.81 -14.19
N HIS A 86 20.41 -9.64 -14.33
CA HIS A 86 20.72 -8.45 -13.55
C HIS A 86 19.45 -7.89 -12.91
N ALA A 87 19.54 -7.48 -11.66
CA ALA A 87 18.54 -6.71 -10.95
C ALA A 87 18.82 -5.22 -11.04
N LEU A 88 17.76 -4.45 -11.26
CA LEU A 88 17.78 -3.01 -11.30
C LEU A 88 16.64 -2.50 -10.44
N VAL A 89 16.94 -1.47 -9.68
CA VAL A 89 15.95 -0.67 -8.98
C VAL A 89 16.08 0.74 -9.52
N VAL A 90 15.00 1.24 -10.10
CA VAL A 90 14.92 2.62 -10.60
C VAL A 90 13.80 3.33 -9.88
N THR A 91 13.94 4.64 -9.75
CA THR A 91 12.96 5.50 -9.07
C THR A 91 12.27 6.36 -10.12
N SER A 92 10.93 6.35 -10.21
CA SER A 92 10.19 7.20 -11.15
C SER A 92 8.71 7.36 -10.81
N GLU A 93 8.17 8.56 -11.05
CA GLU A 93 6.71 8.86 -11.01
C GLU A 93 5.92 8.34 -12.21
N ARG A 94 6.62 7.90 -13.26
CA ARG A 94 6.01 7.45 -14.51
C ARG A 94 6.50 6.03 -14.83
N PRO A 95 5.93 5.01 -14.17
CA PRO A 95 6.45 3.65 -14.25
C PRO A 95 6.55 3.11 -15.67
N ALA A 96 5.54 3.35 -16.51
CA ALA A 96 5.57 2.90 -17.90
C ALA A 96 6.73 3.54 -18.69
N GLU A 97 6.92 4.86 -18.59
CA GLU A 97 8.03 5.56 -19.25
C GLU A 97 9.39 5.08 -18.73
N ALA A 98 9.52 4.84 -17.42
CA ALA A 98 10.74 4.32 -16.81
C ALA A 98 11.06 2.90 -17.26
N ILE A 99 10.05 2.04 -17.38
CA ILE A 99 10.18 0.69 -17.92
C ILE A 99 10.68 0.75 -19.38
N LEU A 100 10.04 1.56 -20.22
CA LEU A 100 10.44 1.71 -21.63
C LEU A 100 11.87 2.23 -21.76
N ARG A 101 12.20 3.30 -21.03
CA ARG A 101 13.56 3.86 -21.01
C ARG A 101 14.59 2.81 -20.58
N THR A 102 14.32 2.08 -19.50
CA THR A 102 15.24 1.05 -19.00
C THR A 102 15.37 -0.12 -20.00
N ALA A 103 14.29 -0.48 -20.69
CA ALA A 103 14.32 -1.52 -21.72
C ALA A 103 15.31 -1.14 -22.83
N HIS A 104 15.24 0.10 -23.30
CA HIS A 104 16.16 0.65 -24.30
C HIS A 104 17.61 0.71 -23.79
N GLU A 105 17.84 1.27 -22.61
CA GLU A 105 19.18 1.40 -22.02
C GLU A 105 19.89 0.05 -21.83
N ARG A 106 19.13 -1.00 -21.54
CA ARG A 106 19.67 -2.36 -21.32
C ARG A 106 19.70 -3.21 -22.59
N GLY A 107 19.18 -2.68 -23.70
CA GLY A 107 19.05 -3.39 -24.97
C GLY A 107 18.17 -4.63 -24.83
N ALA A 108 17.04 -4.51 -24.15
CA ALA A 108 16.02 -5.55 -24.12
C ALA A 108 15.27 -5.58 -25.45
N ASP A 109 14.92 -6.78 -25.91
CA ASP A 109 14.15 -7.00 -27.13
C ASP A 109 12.74 -7.55 -26.84
N LEU A 110 12.40 -7.75 -25.56
CA LEU A 110 11.07 -8.10 -25.08
C LEU A 110 10.82 -7.51 -23.68
N ILE A 111 9.63 -6.95 -23.45
CA ILE A 111 9.15 -6.59 -22.11
C ILE A 111 8.15 -7.67 -21.65
N ALA A 112 8.44 -8.32 -20.53
CA ALA A 112 7.64 -9.41 -19.98
C ALA A 112 6.91 -8.94 -18.71
N LEU A 113 5.58 -8.89 -18.76
CA LEU A 113 4.72 -8.39 -17.69
C LEU A 113 3.82 -9.50 -17.13
N ALA A 114 3.48 -9.39 -15.85
CA ALA A 114 2.36 -10.13 -15.27
C ALA A 114 1.05 -9.37 -15.46
N SER A 115 -0.04 -10.10 -15.63
CA SER A 115 -1.40 -9.58 -15.55
C SER A 115 -2.28 -10.52 -14.74
N HIS A 116 -3.20 -9.94 -13.96
CA HIS A 116 -4.30 -10.64 -13.33
C HIS A 116 -5.15 -11.29 -14.43
N GLY A 117 -5.12 -12.62 -14.54
CA GLY A 117 -5.88 -13.36 -15.54
C GLY A 117 -7.40 -13.14 -15.45
N ARG A 118 -8.15 -13.71 -16.40
CA ARG A 118 -9.62 -13.64 -16.40
C ARG A 118 -10.18 -14.36 -15.17
N ARG A 119 -10.93 -13.65 -14.30
CA ARG A 119 -11.75 -14.29 -13.26
C ARG A 119 -12.84 -15.14 -13.92
N LYS A 120 -12.95 -16.42 -13.56
CA LYS A 120 -14.16 -17.23 -13.76
C LYS A 120 -15.01 -17.12 -12.49
N GLY A 121 -16.12 -16.40 -12.55
CA GLY A 121 -17.14 -16.30 -11.50
C GLY A 121 -18.51 -15.97 -12.11
N LEU A 122 -19.57 -16.54 -11.55
CA LEU A 122 -20.93 -16.56 -12.12
C LEU A 122 -21.47 -15.14 -12.39
N GLY A 123 -21.82 -14.83 -13.65
CA GLY A 123 -22.50 -13.58 -14.00
C GLY A 123 -22.09 -12.89 -15.30
N GLY A 124 -21.20 -13.45 -16.12
CA GLY A 124 -21.06 -13.03 -17.52
C GLY A 124 -20.49 -11.64 -17.81
N LEU A 125 -20.08 -10.85 -16.80
CA LEU A 125 -19.34 -9.60 -17.00
C LEU A 125 -17.87 -9.91 -17.27
N LYS A 126 -17.53 -9.99 -18.56
CA LYS A 126 -16.18 -10.27 -19.08
C LYS A 126 -15.28 -9.04 -18.93
N GLY A 127 -14.16 -9.19 -18.23
CA GLY A 127 -13.05 -8.23 -18.29
C GLY A 127 -11.91 -8.64 -17.38
N ALA A 128 -10.72 -8.87 -17.95
CA ALA A 128 -9.48 -8.83 -17.17
C ALA A 128 -9.25 -7.35 -16.81
N LEU A 129 -9.04 -7.04 -15.53
CA LEU A 129 -8.60 -5.70 -15.15
C LEU A 129 -7.13 -5.58 -15.59
N VAL A 130 -6.89 -5.08 -16.81
CA VAL A 130 -5.55 -4.76 -17.28
C VAL A 130 -5.08 -3.55 -16.46
N GLY A 131 -3.99 -3.73 -15.69
CA GLY A 131 -3.42 -2.65 -14.88
C GLY A 131 -3.04 -1.44 -15.73
N SER A 132 -3.10 -0.25 -15.15
CA SER A 132 -2.82 1.02 -15.83
C SER A 132 -1.44 1.04 -16.52
N VAL A 133 -0.41 0.52 -15.86
CA VAL A 133 0.95 0.40 -16.41
C VAL A 133 1.01 -0.58 -17.57
N THR A 134 0.37 -1.74 -17.46
CA THR A 134 0.30 -2.73 -18.56
C THR A 134 -0.37 -2.13 -19.79
N ARG A 135 -1.46 -1.39 -19.61
CA ARG A 135 -2.16 -0.71 -20.70
C ARG A 135 -1.26 0.33 -21.37
N GLN A 136 -0.61 1.19 -20.59
CA GLN A 136 0.31 2.19 -21.12
C GLN A 136 1.46 1.56 -21.91
N LEU A 137 2.05 0.48 -21.41
CA LEU A 137 3.11 -0.24 -22.13
C LEU A 137 2.60 -0.86 -23.43
N LEU A 138 1.41 -1.46 -23.44
CA LEU A 138 0.80 -1.98 -24.66
C LEU A 138 0.49 -0.89 -25.70
N GLU A 139 0.15 0.32 -25.24
CA GLU A 139 -0.18 1.47 -26.10
C GLU A 139 1.07 2.22 -26.59
N GLN A 140 2.14 2.28 -25.79
CA GLN A 140 3.29 3.18 -26.00
C GLN A 140 4.60 2.47 -26.36
N SER A 141 4.72 1.16 -26.13
CA SER A 141 5.97 0.43 -26.38
C SER A 141 6.21 0.23 -27.87
N ASP A 142 7.43 0.55 -28.31
CA ASP A 142 8.00 0.16 -29.60
C ASP A 142 8.66 -1.22 -29.56
N LEU A 143 8.89 -1.78 -28.36
CA LEU A 143 9.31 -3.16 -28.14
C LEU A 143 8.11 -4.09 -27.98
N PRO A 144 8.21 -5.37 -28.40
CA PRO A 144 7.19 -6.36 -28.08
C PRO A 144 6.93 -6.46 -26.57
N VAL A 145 5.66 -6.51 -26.20
CA VAL A 145 5.20 -6.66 -24.81
C VAL A 145 4.50 -8.01 -24.67
N LEU A 146 5.12 -8.92 -23.91
CA LEU A 146 4.51 -10.19 -23.54
C LEU A 146 3.76 -10.02 -22.22
N VAL A 147 2.44 -9.99 -22.31
CA VAL A 147 1.58 -10.05 -21.12
C VAL A 147 1.32 -11.50 -20.78
N MET A 148 2.00 -11.97 -19.74
CA MET A 148 1.72 -13.28 -19.17
C MET A 148 0.48 -13.16 -18.30
N ALA A 149 -0.63 -13.68 -18.83
CA ALA A 149 -1.77 -14.00 -17.98
C ALA A 149 -1.28 -14.98 -16.92
N VAL A 150 -1.22 -14.50 -15.69
CA VAL A 150 -1.14 -15.39 -14.55
C VAL A 150 -2.56 -15.90 -14.40
N GLU A 151 -2.91 -16.96 -15.15
CA GLU A 151 -3.94 -17.87 -14.67
C GLU A 151 -3.40 -18.41 -13.36
N THR A 152 -3.85 -17.79 -12.29
CA THR A 152 -3.41 -18.09 -10.94
C THR A 152 -3.88 -19.49 -10.61
N HIS A 153 -3.01 -20.47 -10.81
CA HIS A 153 -2.74 -21.46 -9.78
C HIS A 153 -1.77 -20.88 -8.73
N LEU A 154 -1.81 -19.56 -8.48
CA LEU A 154 -1.36 -19.06 -7.18
C LEU A 154 -2.21 -19.81 -6.14
N PRO A 155 -1.65 -20.20 -5.00
CA PRO A 155 -2.51 -20.40 -3.84
C PRO A 155 -3.37 -19.14 -3.73
N GLN A 156 -4.69 -19.30 -3.69
CA GLN A 156 -5.57 -18.20 -3.30
C GLN A 156 -4.98 -17.63 -2.02
N TYR A 157 -4.73 -16.31 -1.99
CA TYR A 157 -4.48 -15.64 -0.73
C TYR A 157 -5.51 -16.15 0.25
N SER A 158 -5.05 -16.70 1.39
CA SER A 158 -6.02 -17.08 2.40
C SER A 158 -6.83 -15.84 2.73
N ASP A 159 -8.09 -16.03 3.10
CA ASP A 159 -8.95 -14.92 3.46
C ASP A 159 -8.31 -14.07 4.58
N GLU A 160 -7.55 -14.70 5.47
CA GLU A 160 -6.70 -14.06 6.47
C GLU A 160 -5.68 -13.10 5.83
N GLN A 161 -4.88 -13.58 4.88
CA GLN A 161 -3.87 -12.73 4.25
C GLN A 161 -4.50 -11.54 3.51
N ARG A 162 -5.67 -11.72 2.89
CA ARG A 162 -6.40 -10.61 2.24
C ARG A 162 -6.85 -9.58 3.26
N ALA A 163 -7.48 -10.01 4.36
CA ALA A 163 -7.92 -9.14 5.43
C ALA A 163 -6.75 -8.36 6.07
N LEU A 164 -5.65 -9.05 6.39
CA LEU A 164 -4.47 -8.45 7.01
C LEU A 164 -3.76 -7.45 6.08
N MET A 165 -3.77 -7.70 4.77
CA MET A 165 -3.23 -6.74 3.79
C MET A 165 -4.03 -5.44 3.78
N VAL A 166 -5.36 -5.53 3.70
CA VAL A 166 -6.23 -4.34 3.74
C VAL A 166 -5.96 -3.53 5.00
N LEU A 167 -6.03 -4.15 6.18
CA LEU A 167 -5.86 -3.45 7.45
C LEU A 167 -4.49 -2.75 7.58
N ARG A 168 -3.40 -3.41 7.16
CA ARG A 168 -2.06 -2.83 7.20
C ARG A 168 -1.84 -1.69 6.20
N ASP A 169 -2.46 -1.76 5.03
CA ASP A 169 -2.37 -0.68 4.05
C ASP A 169 -3.11 0.57 4.54
N GLU A 170 -4.21 0.38 5.27
CA GLU A 170 -4.94 1.46 5.93
C GLU A 170 -4.16 2.11 7.06
N HIS A 171 -3.51 1.31 7.92
CA HIS A 171 -2.61 1.82 8.96
C HIS A 171 -1.45 2.65 8.39
N ARG A 172 -0.89 2.19 7.26
CA ARG A 172 0.17 2.92 6.57
C ARG A 172 -0.33 4.29 6.10
N SER A 173 -1.53 4.33 5.53
CA SER A 173 -2.15 5.54 4.99
C SER A 173 -2.48 6.53 6.12
N LEU A 174 -3.04 6.05 7.23
CA LEU A 174 -3.29 6.86 8.42
C LEU A 174 -2.00 7.40 9.02
N SER A 175 -0.99 6.55 9.21
CA SER A 175 0.32 6.96 9.71
C SER A 175 0.97 8.02 8.85
N ALA A 176 0.75 7.97 7.53
CA ALA A 176 1.25 8.99 6.61
C ALA A 176 0.56 10.34 6.82
N VAL A 177 -0.77 10.37 6.91
CA VAL A 177 -1.51 11.62 7.15
C VAL A 177 -1.19 12.21 8.52
N LEU A 178 -1.02 11.39 9.56
CA LEU A 178 -0.62 11.85 10.91
C LEU A 178 0.77 12.50 10.90
N ASN A 179 1.74 11.87 10.24
CA ASN A 179 3.08 12.44 10.12
C ASN A 179 3.06 13.76 9.31
N ALA A 180 2.28 13.84 8.23
CA ALA A 180 2.10 15.06 7.44
C ALA A 180 1.52 16.19 8.30
N LEU A 181 0.51 15.87 9.11
CA LEU A 181 -0.10 16.78 10.07
C LEU A 181 0.93 17.31 11.05
N LEU A 182 1.74 16.45 11.67
CA LEU A 182 2.77 16.88 12.62
C LEU A 182 3.84 17.75 11.98
N THR A 183 4.21 17.45 10.74
CA THR A 183 5.17 18.26 9.98
C THR A 183 4.67 19.67 9.78
N GLU A 184 3.42 19.80 9.36
CA GLU A 184 2.80 21.11 9.16
C GLU A 184 2.70 21.88 10.48
N THR A 185 2.45 21.20 11.61
CA THR A 185 2.42 21.84 12.93
C THR A 185 3.77 22.35 13.43
N GLN A 186 4.89 21.87 12.89
CA GLN A 186 6.22 22.35 13.24
C GLN A 186 6.55 23.70 12.58
N ARG A 187 5.79 24.10 11.57
CA ARG A 187 5.96 25.41 10.92
C ARG A 187 5.48 26.53 11.86
N PRO A 188 6.05 27.75 11.77
CA PRO A 188 5.52 28.89 12.49
C PRO A 188 4.05 29.12 12.15
N ALA A 189 3.20 29.42 13.14
CA ALA A 189 1.74 29.57 12.96
C ALA A 189 1.32 30.45 11.76
N PRO A 190 1.97 31.59 11.45
CA PRO A 190 1.62 32.41 10.28
C PRO A 190 1.90 31.74 8.93
N ALA A 191 2.79 30.74 8.91
CA ALA A 191 3.20 30.00 7.73
C ALA A 191 2.49 28.64 7.59
N GLN A 192 1.57 28.30 8.50
CA GLN A 192 0.81 27.06 8.45
C GLN A 192 -0.34 27.15 7.44
N ASP A 193 -0.43 26.19 6.52
CA ASP A 193 -1.54 26.06 5.58
C ASP A 193 -2.76 25.45 6.28
N ARG A 194 -3.67 26.33 6.70
CA ARG A 194 -4.92 25.93 7.35
C ARG A 194 -5.86 25.15 6.44
N ALA A 195 -5.80 25.37 5.13
CA ALA A 195 -6.62 24.61 4.19
C ALA A 195 -6.13 23.17 4.10
N LEU A 196 -4.82 22.98 4.04
CA LEU A 196 -4.17 21.68 4.10
C LEU A 196 -4.48 20.94 5.42
N LEU A 197 -4.29 21.59 6.58
CA LEU A 197 -4.60 21.02 7.89
C LEU A 197 -6.06 20.55 7.95
N ARG A 198 -7.01 21.36 7.47
CA ARG A 198 -8.44 20.98 7.45
C ARG A 198 -8.68 19.75 6.60
N ALA A 199 -7.98 19.66 5.49
CA ALA A 199 -8.19 18.61 4.52
C ALA A 199 -7.54 17.28 4.99
N MET A 200 -6.41 17.34 5.72
CA MET A 200 -5.86 16.20 6.47
C MET A 200 -6.82 15.71 7.56
N LEU A 201 -7.39 16.62 8.38
CA LEU A 201 -8.39 16.23 9.38
C LEU A 201 -9.64 15.64 8.72
N PHE A 202 -10.10 16.19 7.60
CA PHE A 202 -11.22 15.62 6.86
C PHE A 202 -10.96 14.17 6.42
N TYR A 203 -9.74 13.86 5.95
CA TYR A 203 -9.37 12.48 5.63
C TYR A 203 -9.45 11.57 6.87
N ILE A 204 -8.87 12.00 8.01
CA ILE A 204 -8.89 11.23 9.27
C ILE A 204 -10.33 10.98 9.76
N GLU A 205 -11.22 11.97 9.61
CA GLU A 205 -12.64 11.82 9.98
C GLU A 205 -13.36 10.82 9.07
N GLN A 206 -13.14 10.92 7.76
CA GLN A 206 -13.93 10.16 6.80
C GLN A 206 -13.45 8.72 6.64
N PHE A 207 -12.17 8.44 6.90
CA PHE A 207 -11.58 7.12 6.68
C PHE A 207 -11.34 6.33 7.99
N PRO A 208 -10.37 6.68 8.86
CA PRO A 208 -10.19 6.00 10.15
C PRO A 208 -11.45 5.91 11.01
N GLU A 209 -12.05 7.07 11.32
CA GLU A 209 -13.12 7.15 12.33
C GLU A 209 -14.45 6.53 11.84
N ARG A 210 -14.73 6.60 10.54
CA ARG A 210 -16.02 6.15 9.98
C ARG A 210 -15.99 4.79 9.31
N LEU A 211 -14.83 4.33 8.86
CA LEU A 211 -14.72 3.12 8.03
C LEU A 211 -13.75 2.07 8.58
N HIS A 212 -12.69 2.49 9.28
CA HIS A 212 -11.67 1.58 9.80
C HIS A 212 -12.05 1.04 11.20
N HIS A 213 -12.21 1.90 12.20
CA HIS A 213 -12.55 1.42 13.55
C HIS A 213 -13.88 0.65 13.62
N PRO A 214 -14.97 1.08 12.94
CA PRO A 214 -16.21 0.31 12.96
C PRO A 214 -16.09 -1.10 12.37
N LYS A 215 -15.24 -1.33 11.35
CA LYS A 215 -15.08 -2.67 10.78
C LYS A 215 -14.20 -3.55 11.66
N GLU A 216 -13.19 -2.98 12.33
CA GLU A 216 -12.36 -3.72 13.28
C GLU A 216 -13.20 -4.21 14.45
N GLU A 217 -14.02 -3.33 15.03
CA GLU A 217 -14.91 -3.69 16.12
C GLU A 217 -15.94 -4.75 15.72
N THR A 218 -16.62 -4.53 14.59
CA THR A 218 -17.77 -5.37 14.19
C THR A 218 -17.37 -6.68 13.52
N GLN A 219 -16.22 -6.73 12.85
CA GLN A 219 -15.79 -7.93 12.11
C GLN A 219 -14.67 -8.67 12.83
N LEU A 220 -13.61 -7.97 13.26
CA LEU A 220 -12.43 -8.63 13.81
C LEU A 220 -12.58 -8.90 15.31
N PHE A 221 -12.82 -7.87 16.11
CA PHE A 221 -12.89 -7.98 17.57
C PHE A 221 -14.09 -8.81 18.01
N ALA A 222 -15.27 -8.55 17.43
CA ALA A 222 -16.48 -9.31 17.74
C ALA A 222 -16.30 -10.82 17.49
N ARG A 223 -15.60 -11.22 16.41
CA ARG A 223 -15.31 -12.63 16.12
C ARG A 223 -14.25 -13.20 17.04
N LEU A 224 -13.20 -12.43 17.36
CA LEU A 224 -12.18 -12.89 18.29
C LEU A 224 -12.78 -13.20 19.68
N ARG A 225 -13.68 -12.35 20.17
CA ARG A 225 -14.44 -12.57 21.42
C ARG A 225 -15.31 -13.82 21.39
N GLN A 226 -15.85 -14.18 20.23
CA GLN A 226 -16.61 -15.43 20.08
C GLN A 226 -15.74 -16.68 20.14
N ARG A 227 -14.44 -16.56 19.86
CA ARG A 227 -13.48 -17.68 19.83
C ARG A 227 -12.68 -17.82 21.13
N THR A 228 -12.44 -16.74 21.85
CA THR A 228 -11.66 -16.75 23.10
C THR A 228 -11.97 -15.53 23.98
N THR A 229 -11.87 -15.71 25.30
CA THR A 229 -11.98 -14.63 26.30
C THR A 229 -10.63 -14.11 26.78
N ALA A 230 -9.52 -14.74 26.36
CA ALA A 230 -8.18 -14.42 26.84
C ALA A 230 -7.72 -12.99 26.55
N PHE A 231 -8.36 -12.34 25.57
CA PHE A 231 -8.03 -10.99 25.11
C PHE A 231 -9.12 -9.95 25.42
N ASP A 232 -10.18 -10.32 26.16
CA ASP A 232 -11.33 -9.44 26.38
C ASP A 232 -10.94 -8.09 26.99
N GLY A 233 -10.05 -8.09 27.99
CA GLY A 233 -9.58 -6.85 28.61
C GLY A 233 -8.76 -5.95 27.67
N LEU A 234 -7.97 -6.55 26.76
CA LEU A 234 -7.24 -5.80 25.73
C LEU A 234 -8.20 -5.20 24.70
N LEU A 235 -9.19 -5.99 24.26
CA LEU A 235 -10.18 -5.52 23.31
C LEU A 235 -11.06 -4.42 23.91
N ASP A 236 -11.40 -4.51 25.20
CA ASP A 236 -12.09 -3.43 25.94
C ASP A 236 -11.24 -2.15 25.96
N GLU A 237 -9.93 -2.28 26.20
CA GLU A 237 -8.99 -1.15 26.19
C GLU A 237 -8.92 -0.50 24.80
N LEU A 238 -8.80 -1.28 23.73
CA LEU A 238 -8.74 -0.77 22.36
C LEU A 238 -10.04 -0.07 21.93
N GLN A 239 -11.19 -0.63 22.27
CA GLN A 239 -12.48 0.02 22.03
C GLN A 239 -12.61 1.34 22.82
N ALA A 240 -12.12 1.38 24.06
CA ALA A 240 -12.05 2.62 24.83
C ALA A 240 -11.09 3.64 24.20
N GLN A 241 -9.98 3.19 23.59
CA GLN A 241 -9.05 4.04 22.85
C GLN A 241 -9.71 4.63 21.60
N HIS A 242 -10.56 3.91 20.85
CA HIS A 242 -11.33 4.48 19.74
C HIS A 242 -12.21 5.65 20.18
N ALA A 243 -12.96 5.48 21.29
CA ALA A 243 -13.84 6.53 21.81
C ALA A 243 -13.04 7.77 22.30
N GLN A 244 -11.88 7.54 22.91
CA GLN A 244 -10.96 8.60 23.30
C GLN A 244 -10.38 9.32 22.08
N GLY A 245 -9.99 8.56 21.05
CA GLY A 245 -9.50 9.06 19.76
C GLY A 245 -10.51 9.99 19.10
N ALA A 246 -11.76 9.55 18.96
CA ALA A 246 -12.85 10.37 18.43
C ALA A 246 -13.04 11.68 19.21
N SER A 247 -12.95 11.64 20.55
CA SER A 247 -13.07 12.82 21.41
C SER A 247 -11.89 13.79 21.23
N ALA A 248 -10.67 13.26 21.17
CA ALA A 248 -9.46 14.04 20.90
C ALA A 248 -9.49 14.66 19.50
N PHE A 249 -10.01 13.94 18.52
CA PHE A 249 -10.17 14.41 17.15
C PHE A 249 -11.14 15.61 17.06
N VAL A 250 -12.27 15.58 17.79
CA VAL A 250 -13.20 16.72 17.89
C VAL A 250 -12.52 17.94 18.52
N ALA A 251 -11.69 17.74 19.55
CA ALA A 251 -10.93 18.83 20.16
C ALA A 251 -9.92 19.45 19.16
N LEU A 252 -9.25 18.60 18.37
CA LEU A 252 -8.32 19.01 17.33
C LEU A 252 -9.00 19.81 16.20
N GLN A 253 -10.18 19.37 15.76
CA GLN A 253 -10.98 20.13 14.79
C GLN A 253 -11.41 21.49 15.35
N ARG A 254 -11.70 21.57 16.65
CA ARG A 254 -12.09 22.84 17.31
C ARG A 254 -10.90 23.79 17.38
N SER A 255 -9.71 23.34 17.77
CA SER A 255 -8.52 24.19 17.82
C SER A 255 -8.12 24.68 16.42
N LEU A 256 -8.31 23.87 15.38
CA LEU A 256 -8.10 24.32 13.99
C LEU A 256 -9.09 25.39 13.51
N ARG A 257 -10.21 25.60 14.21
CA ARG A 257 -11.19 26.66 13.88
C ARG A 257 -10.94 27.95 14.66
N ALA A 258 -10.11 27.92 15.71
CA ALA A 258 -9.76 29.09 16.48
C ALA A 258 -8.92 30.07 15.65
N GLU A 259 -8.96 31.37 15.97
CA GLU A 259 -8.17 32.39 15.26
C GLU A 259 -6.67 32.06 15.36
N GLU A 260 -6.20 31.81 16.59
CA GLU A 260 -4.83 31.39 16.90
C GLU A 260 -4.72 29.87 17.07
N LEU A 261 -3.60 29.28 16.62
CA LEU A 261 -3.34 27.84 16.66
C LEU A 261 -2.53 27.39 17.90
N THR A 262 -2.63 28.14 18.99
CA THR A 262 -1.79 27.98 20.21
C THR A 262 -1.73 26.54 20.71
N ASP A 263 -2.87 25.85 20.78
CA ASP A 263 -2.95 24.48 21.31
C ASP A 263 -2.95 23.40 20.22
N PHE A 264 -3.08 23.79 18.95
CA PHE A 264 -3.31 22.86 17.85
C PHE A 264 -2.15 21.87 17.68
N ALA A 265 -0.91 22.37 17.70
CA ALA A 265 0.29 21.54 17.53
C ALA A 265 0.42 20.49 18.64
N ALA A 266 0.23 20.89 19.90
CA ALA A 266 0.31 19.99 21.06
C ALA A 266 -0.81 18.93 21.04
N GLN A 267 -2.02 19.33 20.63
CA GLN A 267 -3.15 18.40 20.47
C GLN A 267 -2.92 17.42 19.31
N ALA A 268 -2.39 17.89 18.18
CA ALA A 268 -2.05 17.06 17.04
C ALA A 268 -0.99 16.01 17.41
N GLN A 269 0.05 16.42 18.13
CA GLN A 269 1.10 15.52 18.63
C GLN A 269 0.53 14.45 19.56
N THR A 270 -0.29 14.85 20.52
CA THR A 270 -0.94 13.91 21.44
C THR A 270 -1.82 12.92 20.70
N PHE A 271 -2.65 13.41 19.77
CA PHE A 271 -3.52 12.59 18.93
C PHE A 271 -2.74 11.58 18.10
N ALA A 272 -1.70 12.01 17.38
CA ALA A 272 -0.88 11.12 16.55
C ALA A 272 -0.19 10.02 17.37
N HIS A 273 0.38 10.35 18.53
CA HIS A 273 0.99 9.35 19.42
C HIS A 273 -0.02 8.33 19.95
N GLN A 274 -1.25 8.76 20.27
CA GLN A 274 -2.31 7.85 20.67
C GLN A 274 -2.67 6.89 19.53
N GLN A 275 -2.82 7.40 18.29
CA GLN A 275 -3.13 6.58 17.13
C GLN A 275 -2.03 5.56 16.80
N TRP A 276 -0.75 5.95 16.84
CA TRP A 276 0.35 4.99 16.62
C TRP A 276 0.41 3.92 17.70
N ARG A 277 0.26 4.31 18.97
CA ARG A 277 0.24 3.34 20.07
C ARG A 277 -0.92 2.35 19.90
N HIS A 278 -2.07 2.84 19.45
CA HIS A 278 -3.24 2.02 19.18
C HIS A 278 -2.96 0.98 18.09
N MET A 279 -2.58 1.43 16.88
CA MET A 279 -2.24 0.55 15.76
C MET A 279 -1.12 -0.45 16.10
N ASP A 280 -0.14 -0.05 16.92
CA ASP A 280 0.94 -0.95 17.35
C ASP A 280 0.43 -2.11 18.22
N HIS A 281 -0.55 -1.87 19.08
CA HIS A 281 -1.19 -2.94 19.86
C HIS A 281 -2.01 -3.87 18.99
N GLU A 282 -2.74 -3.32 18.01
CA GLU A 282 -3.49 -4.13 17.07
C GLU A 282 -2.55 -5.04 16.27
N GLU A 283 -1.53 -4.48 15.64
CA GLU A 283 -0.63 -5.25 14.78
C GLU A 283 0.24 -6.27 15.52
N LYS A 284 0.72 -5.94 16.72
CA LYS A 284 1.65 -6.81 17.46
C LYS A 284 0.95 -7.78 18.39
N VAL A 285 -0.30 -7.54 18.76
CA VAL A 285 -1.02 -8.35 19.75
C VAL A 285 -2.33 -8.89 19.20
N VAL A 286 -3.22 -8.04 18.70
CA VAL A 286 -4.55 -8.48 18.25
C VAL A 286 -4.49 -9.29 16.96
N LEU A 287 -3.75 -8.85 15.94
CA LEU A 287 -3.67 -9.59 14.68
C LEU A 287 -3.04 -10.99 14.86
N PRO A 288 -1.94 -11.16 15.62
CA PRO A 288 -1.43 -12.49 15.94
C PRO A 288 -2.44 -13.35 16.73
N ALA A 289 -3.14 -12.76 17.71
CA ALA A 289 -4.19 -13.46 18.46
C ALA A 289 -5.35 -13.91 17.55
N ALA A 290 -5.80 -13.04 16.66
CA ALA A 290 -6.81 -13.35 15.65
C ALA A 290 -6.34 -14.49 14.74
N SER A 291 -5.09 -14.44 14.26
CA SER A 291 -4.48 -15.49 13.42
C SER A 291 -4.45 -16.86 14.14
N GLN A 292 -4.27 -16.85 15.45
CA GLN A 292 -4.22 -18.05 16.27
C GLN A 292 -5.62 -18.64 16.57
N HIS A 293 -6.63 -17.80 16.75
CA HIS A 293 -7.94 -18.21 17.28
C HIS A 293 -9.09 -18.24 16.27
N LEU A 294 -9.01 -17.44 15.20
CA LEU A 294 -10.07 -17.37 14.19
C LEU A 294 -10.02 -18.55 13.24
N LEU A 295 -11.20 -18.98 12.79
CA LEU A 295 -11.34 -20.08 11.84
C LEU A 295 -11.37 -19.56 10.39
N PRO A 296 -11.14 -20.42 9.39
CA PRO A 296 -11.17 -20.01 7.98
C PRO A 296 -12.48 -19.31 7.55
N GLU A 297 -13.63 -19.70 8.09
CA GLU A 297 -14.90 -19.03 7.80
C GLU A 297 -15.02 -17.63 8.41
N ASP A 298 -14.39 -17.37 9.55
CA ASP A 298 -14.32 -16.03 10.14
C ASP A 298 -13.51 -15.12 9.24
N TRP A 299 -12.33 -15.60 8.82
CA TRP A 299 -11.45 -14.87 7.93
C TRP A 299 -12.11 -14.55 6.59
N ARG A 300 -12.90 -15.47 6.03
CA ARG A 300 -13.68 -15.21 4.81
C ARG A 300 -14.62 -14.03 4.97
N ALA A 301 -15.40 -14.02 6.04
CA ALA A 301 -16.34 -12.95 6.32
C ALA A 301 -15.61 -11.62 6.57
N ILE A 302 -14.48 -11.64 7.29
CA ILE A 302 -13.66 -10.45 7.53
C ILE A 302 -13.09 -9.92 6.20
N ALA A 303 -12.52 -10.78 5.36
CA ALA A 303 -11.94 -10.39 4.08
C ALA A 303 -12.98 -9.73 3.16
N GLU A 304 -14.16 -10.34 3.02
CA GLU A 304 -15.26 -9.78 2.22
C GLU A 304 -15.71 -8.41 2.75
N ALA A 305 -15.85 -8.27 4.07
CA ALA A 305 -16.25 -7.00 4.68
C ALA A 305 -15.18 -5.91 4.54
N PHE A 306 -13.90 -6.26 4.67
CA PHE A 306 -12.78 -5.32 4.58
C PHE A 306 -12.57 -4.86 3.13
N GLU A 307 -12.63 -5.77 2.15
CA GLU A 307 -12.52 -5.43 0.73
C GLU A 307 -13.68 -4.55 0.23
N ALA A 308 -14.90 -4.75 0.75
CA ALA A 308 -16.04 -3.90 0.41
C ALA A 308 -15.84 -2.43 0.85
N ASN A 309 -15.01 -2.20 1.87
CA ASN A 309 -14.70 -0.88 2.42
C ASN A 309 -13.43 -0.24 1.82
N ALA A 310 -12.73 -0.91 0.90
CA ALA A 310 -11.39 -0.51 0.46
C ALA A 310 -11.34 0.71 -0.49
N ASP A 311 -12.43 1.06 -1.20
CA ASP A 311 -12.49 2.29 -2.01
C ASP A 311 -13.88 2.97 -2.00
N PRO A 312 -14.26 3.64 -0.90
CA PRO A 312 -15.46 4.45 -0.84
C PRO A 312 -15.24 5.78 -1.58
N ARG A 313 -16.06 6.01 -2.61
CA ARG A 313 -16.06 7.30 -3.31
C ARG A 313 -16.61 8.39 -2.39
N LEU A 314 -15.87 9.48 -2.28
CA LEU A 314 -16.35 10.71 -1.68
C LEU A 314 -17.52 11.24 -2.51
N GLY A 315 -18.40 12.06 -1.91
CA GLY A 315 -19.53 12.69 -2.61
C GLY A 315 -19.13 13.55 -3.83
N THR A 316 -17.83 13.75 -4.06
CA THR A 316 -17.19 14.41 -5.20
C THR A 316 -16.75 13.45 -6.33
N GLY A 317 -16.93 12.13 -6.16
CA GLY A 317 -16.48 11.10 -7.11
C GLY A 317 -14.99 10.72 -7.01
N GLU A 318 -14.27 11.26 -6.03
CA GLU A 318 -12.84 11.00 -5.77
C GLU A 318 -12.68 9.83 -4.78
N SER A 319 -11.67 8.98 -4.99
CA SER A 319 -11.32 7.91 -4.03
C SER A 319 -10.51 8.45 -2.86
N PHE A 320 -10.51 7.75 -1.72
CA PHE A 320 -9.70 8.12 -0.56
C PHE A 320 -8.20 8.15 -0.88
N ASP A 321 -7.69 7.20 -1.67
CA ASP A 321 -6.29 7.17 -2.10
C ASP A 321 -5.91 8.40 -2.91
N ARG A 322 -6.81 8.88 -3.78
CA ARG A 322 -6.58 10.11 -4.55
C ARG A 322 -6.64 11.35 -3.67
N LEU A 323 -7.58 11.39 -2.72
CA LEU A 323 -7.65 12.48 -1.76
C LEU A 323 -6.37 12.54 -0.92
N ALA A 324 -5.94 11.41 -0.34
CA ALA A 324 -4.69 11.31 0.41
C ALA A 324 -3.50 11.81 -0.42
N SER A 325 -3.37 11.31 -1.65
CA SER A 325 -2.31 11.75 -2.58
C SER A 325 -2.33 13.26 -2.82
N ARG A 326 -3.52 13.85 -3.01
CA ARG A 326 -3.69 15.28 -3.27
C ARG A 326 -3.43 16.16 -2.04
N LEU A 327 -3.81 15.70 -0.85
CA LEU A 327 -3.48 16.37 0.41
C LEU A 327 -1.97 16.46 0.58
N LEU A 328 -1.27 15.38 0.25
CA LEU A 328 0.18 15.32 0.33
C LEU A 328 0.87 16.21 -0.72
N GLU A 329 0.30 16.35 -1.93
CA GLU A 329 0.77 17.33 -2.92
C GLU A 329 0.63 18.78 -2.43
N LEU A 330 -0.47 19.11 -1.75
CA LEU A 330 -0.68 20.45 -1.19
C LEU A 330 0.32 20.74 -0.06
N ALA A 331 0.65 19.75 0.78
CA ALA A 331 1.69 19.85 1.81
C ALA A 331 3.09 20.15 1.26
N ARG A 332 3.41 19.70 0.04
CA ARG A 332 4.71 19.98 -0.60
C ARG A 332 4.86 21.39 -1.15
N ARG A 333 3.75 22.09 -1.44
CA ARG A 333 3.76 23.39 -2.15
C ARG A 333 3.76 24.60 -1.22
N ALA A 334 3.33 24.42 0.03
CA ALA A 334 3.30 25.46 1.04
C ALA A 334 4.65 25.57 1.74
#